data_AF-A0A2V9PDD9-F1
#
_entry.id   AF-A0A2V9PDD9-F1
#
_cell.length_a   1.000
_cell.length_b   1.000
_cell.length_c   1.000
_cell.angle_alpha   90.00
_cell.angle_beta   90.00
_cell.angle_gamma   90.00
#
_symmetry.space_group_name_H-M   'P 1'
#
loop_
_entity.id
_entity.type
_entity.pdbx_description
1 polymer ?
#
loop_
_entity_poly.entity_id
_entity_poly.type
_entity_poly.pdbx_seq_one_letter_code
_entity_poly.pdbx_strand_id
1 'polypeptide(L)' 'MQTTIEIDDRLMSLAMRRSGLCTKKAVVEAGLRLLVDVRSQDSIRRLRGKVR' A
#
# COMPACT_ATOMS: atom_id res chain seq x y z
N MET A 1 6.55 7.30 16.06
CA MET A 1 5.75 6.40 16.92
C MET A 1 6.18 4.98 16.63
N GLN A 2 6.40 4.15 17.65
CA GLN A 2 6.67 2.73 17.50
C GLN A 2 5.44 1.96 17.94
N THR A 3 4.99 1.02 17.13
CA THR A 3 3.78 0.23 17.39
C THR A 3 4.05 -1.21 17.01
N THR A 4 3.64 -2.14 17.86
CA THR A 4 3.72 -3.57 17.59
C THR A 4 2.39 -4.03 17.01
N ILE A 5 2.43 -4.61 15.82
CA ILE A 5 1.26 -5.14 15.12
C ILE A 5 1.61 -6.52 14.56
N GLU A 6 0.66 -7.44 14.62
CA GLU A 6 0.80 -8.76 14.02
C GLU A 6 0.45 -8.67 12.53
N ILE A 7 1.34 -9.17 11.68
CA ILE A 7 1.19 -9.21 10.23
C ILE A 7 1.59 -10.60 9.76
N ASP A 8 0.83 -11.17 8.83
CA ASP A 8 1.18 -12.43 8.18
C ASP A 8 2.58 -12.36 7.53
N ASP A 9 3.45 -13.30 7.89
CA ASP A 9 4.85 -13.31 7.42
C ASP A 9 4.98 -13.55 5.92
N ARG A 10 4.06 -14.31 5.32
CA ARG A 10 4.08 -14.56 3.87
C ARG A 10 3.72 -13.27 3.13
N LEU A 11 2.72 -12.55 3.62
CA LEU A 11 2.32 -11.24 3.10
C LEU A 11 3.47 -10.24 3.19
N MET A 12 4.13 -10.12 4.35
CA MET A 12 5.27 -9.21 4.52
C MET A 12 6.43 -9.58 3.59
N SER A 13 6.74 -10.87 3.47
CA SER A 13 7.81 -11.36 2.58
C SER A 13 7.51 -11.09 1.10
N LEU A 14 6.26 -11.26 0.67
CA LEU A 14 5.81 -10.91 -0.67
C LEU A 14 5.91 -9.40 -0.91
N ALA A 15 5.45 -8.59 0.04
CA ALA A 15 5.48 -7.15 -0.05
C ALA A 15 6.92 -6.61 -0.13
N MET A 16 7.85 -7.12 0.69
CA MET A 16 9.28 -6.77 0.62
C MET A 16 9.88 -7.16 -0.74
N ARG A 17 9.61 -8.37 -1.24
CA ARG A 17 10.12 -8.82 -2.56
C ARG A 17 9.58 -7.99 -3.73
N ARG A 18 8.30 -7.61 -3.69
CA ARG A 18 7.66 -6.84 -4.77
C ARG A 18 8.01 -5.36 -4.74
N SER A 19 8.18 -4.78 -3.55
CA SER A 19 8.54 -3.38 -3.39
C SER A 19 10.03 -3.10 -3.49
N GLY A 20 10.89 -4.12 -3.31
CA GLY A 20 12.35 -3.96 -3.28
C GLY A 20 12.87 -3.24 -2.03
N LEU A 21 12.03 -3.03 -1.02
CA LEU A 21 12.38 -2.29 0.19
C LEU A 21 13.06 -3.19 1.22
N CYS A 22 14.15 -2.69 1.79
CA CYS A 22 15.00 -3.46 2.70
C CYS A 22 14.43 -3.61 4.12
N THR A 23 13.45 -2.80 4.52
CA THR A 23 12.95 -2.78 5.90
C THR A 23 11.44 -2.96 5.97
N LYS A 24 10.97 -3.69 6.99
CA LYS A 24 9.54 -3.86 7.28
C LYS A 24 8.83 -2.51 7.45
N LYS A 25 9.49 -1.55 8.11
CA LYS A 25 8.96 -0.18 8.29
C LYS A 25 8.69 0.51 6.95
N ALA A 26 9.67 0.49 6.04
CA ALA A 26 9.52 1.14 4.74
C ALA A 26 8.38 0.50 3.92
N VAL A 27 8.26 -0.83 3.96
CA VAL A 27 7.15 -1.53 3.28
C VAL A 27 5.79 -1.13 3.83
N VAL A 28 5.65 -1.09 5.16
CA VAL A 28 4.39 -0.70 5.80
C VAL A 28 4.05 0.74 5.48
N GLU A 29 5.02 1.65 5.55
CA GLU A 29 4.82 3.07 5.24
C GLU A 29 4.40 3.29 3.78
N ALA A 30 5.08 2.63 2.84
CA ALA A 30 4.72 2.67 1.42
C ALA A 30 3.32 2.09 1.17
N GLY A 31 2.97 0.98 1.81
CA GLY A 31 1.64 0.37 1.70
C GLY A 31 0.52 1.26 2.24
N LEU A 32 0.74 1.90 3.39
CA LEU A 32 -0.23 2.83 3.98
C LEU A 32 -0.41 4.08 3.11
N ARG A 33 0.68 4.64 2.57
CA ARG A 33 0.61 5.78 1.65
C ARG A 33 -0.17 5.44 0.39
N LEU A 34 0.12 4.28 -0.21
CA LEU A 34 -0.62 3.78 -1.36
C LEU A 34 -2.10 3.62 -1.07
N LEU A 35 -2.47 3.12 0.12
CA LEU A 35 -3.88 2.99 0.52
C LEU A 35 -4.57 4.35 0.55
N VAL A 36 -3.94 5.37 1.14
CA VAL A 36 -4.49 6.73 1.16
C VAL A 36 -4.63 7.29 -0.26
N ASP A 37 -3.61 7.14 -1.09
CA ASP A 37 -3.61 7.64 -2.47
C ASP A 37 -4.69 6.96 -3.33
N VAL A 38 -4.86 5.64 -3.18
CA VAL A 38 -5.90 4.89 -3.92
C VAL A 38 -7.31 5.29 -3.47
N ARG A 39 -7.50 5.61 -2.19
CA ARG A 39 -8.80 6.06 -1.67
C ARG A 39 -9.08 7.52 -2.00
N SER A 40 -8.07 8.39 -2.07
CA SER A 40 -8.26 9.78 -2.50
C SER A 40 -8.67 9.88 -3.97
N GLN A 41 -8.25 8.91 -4.79
CA GLN A 41 -8.64 8.77 -6.20
C GLN A 41 -10.04 8.16 -6.42
N ASP A 42 -10.86 7.93 -5.39
CA ASP A 42 -12.22 7.40 -5.57
C ASP A 42 -13.10 8.24 -6.51
N SER A 43 -12.85 9.55 -6.57
CA SER A 43 -13.51 10.46 -7.52
C SER A 43 -13.19 10.12 -8.98
N ILE A 44 -11.97 9.66 -9.28
CA ILE A 44 -11.55 9.22 -10.61
C ILE A 44 -12.31 7.97 -11.04
N ARG A 45 -12.76 7.11 -10.10
CA ARG A 45 -13.61 5.96 -10.46
C ARG A 45 -14.93 6.39 -11.12
N ARG A 46 -15.42 7.60 -10.86
CA ARG A 46 -16.63 8.17 -11.51
C ARG A 46 -16.42 8.49 -13.00
N LEU A 47 -15.16 8.58 -13.42
CA LEU A 47 -14.75 8.81 -14.80
C LEU A 47 -14.51 7.51 -15.58
N ARG A 48 -14.52 6.32 -14.94
CA ARG A 48 -14.41 5.03 -15.64
C ARG A 48 -15.54 4.88 -16.66
N GLY A 49 -15.18 4.65 -17.92
CA GLY A 49 -16.12 4.52 -19.04
C GLY A 49 -16.66 5.84 -19.60
N LYS A 50 -16.24 6.99 -19.06
CA LYS A 50 -16.69 8.33 -19.51
C LYS A 50 -15.63 9.15 -20.23
N VAL A 51 -14.37 8.71 -20.19
CA VAL A 51 -13.24 9.37 -20.88
C VAL A 51 -12.81 8.45 -22.02
N ARG A 52 -12.79 9.00 -23.25
CA ARG A 52 -12.44 8.30 -24.49
C ARG A 52 -10.97 8.52 -24.83
#